data_AF-A0AA96GDY4-F1
#
_entry.id   AF-A0AA96GDY4-F1
#
_cell.length_a   1.000
_cell.length_b   1.000
_cell.length_c   1.000
_cell.angle_alpha   90.00
_cell.angle_beta   90.00
_cell.angle_gamma   90.00
#
_symmetry.space_group_name_H-M   'P 1'
#
loop_
_entity.id
_entity.type
_entity.pdbx_description
1 polymer ?
#
loop_
_entity_poly.entity_id
_entity_poly.type
_entity_poly.pdbx_seq_one_letter_code
_entity_poly.pdbx_strand_id
1 'polypeptide(L)' 'MNLPKFANALDDVPLKKDVHLDFDDLRYIDHACLNLLSSWKKFHETQDGTVSVDWEKFESKMLEKQTIDT' A
#
# COMPACT_ATOMS: atom_id res chain seq x y z
N MET A 1 10.90 1.35 -4.62
CA MET A 1 10.58 2.36 -3.59
C MET A 1 11.56 2.22 -2.43
N ASN A 2 11.87 3.29 -1.67
CA ASN A 2 12.72 3.20 -0.47
C ASN A 2 11.84 3.19 0.79
N LEU A 3 12.10 2.24 1.69
CA LEU A 3 11.29 1.94 2.89
C LEU A 3 11.10 3.15 3.83
N PRO A 4 12.15 3.89 4.24
CA PRO A 4 12.01 5.07 5.10
C PRO A 4 11.09 6.17 4.54
N LYS A 5 11.09 6.41 3.22
CA LYS A 5 10.16 7.39 2.63
C LYS A 5 8.71 6.95 2.74
N PHE A 6 8.47 5.65 2.63
CA PHE A 6 7.12 5.09 2.77
C PHE A 6 6.65 5.11 4.22
N ALA A 7 7.53 4.75 5.16
CA ALA A 7 7.24 4.81 6.59
C ALA A 7 6.83 6.22 7.03
N ASN A 8 7.63 7.23 6.69
CA ASN A 8 7.32 8.62 7.04
C ASN A 8 5.96 9.07 6.47
N ALA A 9 5.63 8.65 5.25
CA ALA A 9 4.35 9.00 4.64
C ALA A 9 3.16 8.35 5.37
N LEU A 10 3.32 7.15 5.92
CA LEU A 10 2.30 6.47 6.71
C LEU A 10 2.17 7.06 8.12
N ASP A 11 3.27 7.53 8.71
CA ASP A 11 3.27 8.17 10.04
C ASP A 11 2.58 9.54 10.03
N ASP A 12 2.62 10.26 8.91
CA ASP A 12 1.93 11.55 8.74
C ASP A 12 0.39 11.39 8.61
N VAL A 13 -0.12 10.17 8.48
CA VAL A 13 -1.56 9.94 8.32
C VAL A 13 -2.28 10.07 9.67
N PRO A 14 -3.29 10.95 9.79
CA PRO A 14 -4.02 11.13 11.03
C PRO A 14 -4.78 9.85 11.44
N LEU A 15 -4.76 9.56 12.75
CA LEU A 15 -5.52 8.46 13.35
C LEU A 15 -7.03 8.73 13.31
N LYS A 16 -7.84 7.67 13.49
CA LYS A 16 -9.32 7.75 13.55
C LYS A 16 -9.97 8.30 12.27
N LYS A 17 -9.34 8.04 11.13
CA LYS A 17 -9.81 8.47 9.82
C LYS A 17 -9.89 7.27 8.89
N ASP A 18 -10.82 7.33 7.95
CA ASP A 18 -10.86 6.38 6.85
C ASP A 18 -9.76 6.77 5.85
N VAL A 19 -8.84 5.83 5.62
CA VAL A 19 -7.70 5.99 4.73
C VAL A 19 -7.89 5.06 3.55
N HIS A 20 -7.89 5.63 2.36
CA HIS A 20 -7.87 4.88 1.11
C HIS A 20 -6.48 4.96 0.49
N LEU A 21 -5.85 3.81 0.28
CA LEU A 21 -4.54 3.72 -0.35
C LEU A 21 -4.71 3.35 -1.83
N ASP A 22 -4.35 4.30 -2.69
CA ASP A 22 -4.34 4.13 -4.14
C ASP A 22 -2.94 3.70 -4.62
N PHE A 23 -2.91 2.67 -5.47
CA PHE A 23 -1.70 2.12 -6.06
C PHE A 23 -1.66 2.23 -7.58
N ASP A 24 -2.52 3.04 -8.21
CA ASP A 24 -2.63 3.12 -9.67
C ASP A 24 -1.31 3.52 -10.37
N ASP A 25 -0.48 4.36 -9.74
CA ASP A 25 0.83 4.78 -10.26
C ASP A 25 2.04 4.04 -9.64
N LEU A 26 1.78 3.00 -8.83
CA LEU A 26 2.84 2.27 -8.14
C LEU A 26 3.58 1.33 -9.10
N ARG A 27 4.72 1.80 -9.62
CA ARG A 27 5.56 1.01 -10.55
C ARG A 27 6.28 -0.18 -9.90
N TYR A 28 6.69 -0.05 -8.64
CA TYR A 28 7.41 -1.11 -7.92
C TYR A 28 7.39 -0.88 -6.40
N ILE A 29 6.88 -1.89 -5.67
CA ILE A 29 6.91 -1.97 -4.21
C ILE A 29 7.63 -3.27 -3.80
N ASP A 30 8.52 -3.17 -2.83
CA ASP A 30 9.24 -4.33 -2.30
C ASP A 30 8.47 -4.97 -1.13
N HIS A 31 8.74 -6.25 -0.87
CA HIS A 31 8.13 -7.03 0.20
C HIS A 31 8.26 -6.37 1.58
N ALA A 32 9.36 -5.68 1.88
CA ALA A 32 9.52 -4.98 3.15
C ALA A 32 8.49 -3.85 3.32
N CYS A 33 8.16 -3.13 2.24
CA CYS A 33 7.16 -2.06 2.26
C CYS A 33 5.75 -2.64 2.43
N LEU A 34 5.44 -3.77 1.80
CA LEU A 34 4.16 -4.46 1.98
C LEU A 34 3.98 -4.94 3.43
N ASN A 35 5.04 -5.46 4.05
CA ASN A 35 4.98 -5.89 5.44
C ASN A 35 4.79 -4.70 6.40
N LEU A 36 5.45 -3.58 6.12
CA LEU A 36 5.24 -2.33 6.86
C LEU A 36 3.80 -1.85 6.72
N LEU A 37 3.25 -1.84 5.51
CA LEU A 37 1.87 -1.42 5.26
C LEU A 37 0.87 -2.33 5.99
N SER A 38 1.07 -3.63 5.96
CA SER A 38 0.22 -4.60 6.66
C SER A 38 0.23 -4.36 8.17
N SER A 39 1.39 -4.05 8.73
CA SER A 39 1.53 -3.73 10.16
C SER A 39 0.89 -2.40 10.52
N TRP A 40 1.11 -1.36 9.70
CA TRP A 40 0.52 -0.04 9.87
C TRP A 40 -1.01 -0.08 9.77
N LYS A 41 -1.55 -0.82 8.79
CA LYS A 41 -2.99 -1.03 8.62
C LYS A 41 -3.61 -1.58 9.90
N LYS A 42 -3.04 -2.67 10.44
CA LYS A 42 -3.51 -3.27 11.70
C LYS A 42 -3.47 -2.28 12.85
N PHE A 43 -2.37 -1.53 12.98
CA PHE A 43 -2.26 -0.49 14.00
C PHE A 43 -3.35 0.57 13.84
N HIS A 44 -3.56 1.09 12.64
CA HIS A 44 -4.56 2.13 12.37
C HIS A 44 -5.98 1.65 12.64
N GLU A 45 -6.30 0.41 12.28
CA GLU A 45 -7.58 -0.24 12.59
C GLU A 45 -7.81 -0.42 14.10
N THR A 46 -6.75 -0.64 14.90
CA THR A 46 -6.89 -0.65 16.37
C THR A 46 -7.16 0.72 16.98
N GLN A 47 -6.92 1.80 16.22
CA GLN A 47 -7.13 3.18 16.66
C GLN A 47 -8.47 3.75 16.15
N ASP A 48 -9.49 2.92 15.92
CA ASP A 48 -10.81 3.33 15.39
C ASP A 48 -10.72 3.98 13.98
N GLY A 49 -9.66 3.67 13.23
CA GLY A 49 -9.54 4.03 11.82
C GLY A 49 -9.95 2.88 10.90
N THR A 50 -10.17 3.18 9.62
CA THR A 50 -10.41 2.16 8.59
C THR A 50 -9.37 2.33 7.50
N VAL A 51 -8.78 1.25 7.01
CA VAL A 51 -7.84 1.30 5.88
C VAL A 51 -8.35 0.42 4.76
N SER A 52 -8.74 1.05 3.65
CA SER A 52 -9.12 0.38 2.41
C SER A 52 -7.96 0.44 1.41
N VAL A 53 -7.72 -0.69 0.76
CA VAL A 53 -6.64 -0.83 -0.23
C VAL A 53 -7.20 -1.54 -1.45
N ASP A 54 -7.08 -0.92 -2.62
CA ASP A 54 -7.56 -1.48 -3.90
C ASP A 54 -6.53 -2.47 -4.47
N TRP A 55 -6.44 -3.66 -3.86
CA TRP A 55 -5.52 -4.72 -4.30
C TRP A 55 -5.85 -5.26 -5.69
N GLU A 56 -7.12 -5.31 -6.07
CA GLU A 56 -7.56 -5.85 -7.39
C GLU A 56 -6.98 -5.04 -8.56
N LYS A 57 -6.83 -3.72 -8.39
CA LYS A 57 -6.16 -2.85 -9.39
C LYS A 57 -4.67 -3.12 -9.46
N PHE A 58 -4.04 -3.44 -8.34
CA PHE A 58 -2.62 -3.78 -8.27
C PHE A 58 -2.31 -5.11 -8.96
N GLU A 59 -3.14 -6.14 -8.74
CA GLU A 59 -2.97 -7.46 -9.36
C GLU A 59 -3.21 -7.42 -10.88
N SER A 60 -4.19 -6.64 -11.33
CA SER A 60 -4.47 -6.46 -12.76
C SER A 60 -3.27 -5.87 -13.53
N LYS A 61 -2.60 -4.86 -12.96
CA LYS A 61 -1.40 -4.25 -13.57
C LYS A 61 -0.16 -5.15 -13.55
N MET A 62 -0.06 -6.07 -12.58
CA MET A 62 1.03 -7.07 -12.53
C MET A 62 0.86 -8.14 -13.62
N LEU A 63 -0.37 -8.52 -13.95
CA LEU A 63 -0.67 -9.50 -15.01
C LEU A 63 -0.44 -8.94 -16.41
N GLU A 64 -0.71 -7.65 -16.65
CA GLU A 64 -0.47 -6.99 -17.95
C GLU A 64 1.01 -6.91 -18.35
N LYS A 65 1.95 -7.06 -17.40
CA LYS A 65 3.39 -7.04 -17.68
C LYS A 65 4.00 -8.43 -17.97
N GLN A 66 3.20 -9.50 -17.96
CA GLN A 66 3.66 -10.85 -18.34
C GLN A 66 3.25 -11.29 -19.74
N THR A 67 2.56 -10.45 -20.52
CA THR A 67 2.16 -10.77 -21.91
C THR A 67 2.86 -9.89 -22.94
N ILE A 68 4.13 -9.56 -22.74
CA ILE A 68 5.03 -9.14 -23.83
C ILE A 68 6.41 -9.73 -23.50
N ASP A 69 7.00 -10.42 -24.47
CA ASP A 69 8.29 -11.15 -24.45
C ASP A 69 8.30 -12.60 -23.95
N THR A 70 7.77 -13.54 -24.75
CA THR A 70 8.54 -14.47 -25.63
C THR A 70 7.61 -15.52 -26.24
#